data_AF-A0A9P7BGB3-F1
#
_entry.id   AF-A0A9P7BGB3-F1
#
_cell.length_a   1.000
_cell.length_b   1.000
_cell.length_c   1.000
_cell.angle_alpha   90.00
_cell.angle_beta   90.00
_cell.angle_gamma   90.00
#
_symmetry.space_group_name_H-M   'P 1'
#
loop_
_entity.id
_entity.type
_entity.pdbx_description
1 polymer ?
#
loop_
_entity_poly.entity_id
_entity_poly.type
_entity_poly.pdbx_seq_one_letter_code
_entity_poly.pdbx_strand_id
1 'polypeptide(L)'
;MSTSNVVERTVEFLKPIIEAKLKSNNAKPIVVGIEGPQGSGKSYASSRIKNILSESYNTCNIIQFSMDDFYLTYEQQQIVSSKYKDNILLQGRGLPGTHDVTLLLNIISHLIANDSSRYPISIPIYDKSAHNGKGDRQSNDTWLNIHKPVDVIIFEGWFNGYTSISENQNLINKWHSIRKKFSPKFNSIDNDSISEINDNLQEYEDVWKMFDIFICIKTSDINNVYTWRKQQEHELIEKKGSGMTDEEVEKFIDRYMPIYYLYYDRLEELQNKISEY
;
A
#
# COMPACT_ATOMS: atom_id res chain seq x y z
N MET A 1 -0.16 -11.20 16.76
CA MET A 1 -1.49 -10.66 17.16
C MET A 1 -2.53 -11.16 16.18
N SER A 2 -3.74 -11.52 16.62
CA SER A 2 -4.82 -11.83 15.69
C SER A 2 -5.33 -10.55 15.01
N THR A 3 -5.84 -10.65 13.79
CA THR A 3 -6.38 -9.48 13.06
C THR A 3 -7.55 -8.82 13.79
N SER A 4 -8.31 -9.57 14.61
CA SER A 4 -9.38 -9.01 15.48
C SER A 4 -8.82 -7.98 16.47
N ASN A 5 -7.67 -8.28 17.09
CA ASN A 5 -7.03 -7.41 18.06
C ASN A 5 -6.53 -6.10 17.39
N VAL A 6 -6.03 -6.17 16.15
CA VAL A 6 -5.64 -4.98 15.38
C VAL A 6 -6.84 -4.08 15.10
N VAL A 7 -7.97 -4.65 14.67
CA VAL A 7 -9.19 -3.89 14.38
C VAL A 7 -9.72 -3.20 15.63
N GLU A 8 -9.88 -3.93 16.73
CA GLU A 8 -10.40 -3.40 18.00
C GLU A 8 -9.54 -2.24 18.53
N ARG A 9 -8.22 -2.45 18.63
CA ARG A 9 -7.29 -1.42 19.12
C ARG A 9 -7.24 -0.19 18.22
N THR A 10 -7.30 -0.39 16.90
CA THR A 10 -7.33 0.72 15.95
C THR A 10 -8.61 1.53 16.06
N VAL A 11 -9.76 0.86 16.19
CA VAL A 11 -11.04 1.53 16.40
C VAL A 11 -11.02 2.31 17.71
N GLU A 12 -10.59 1.71 18.82
CA GLU A 12 -10.47 2.39 20.11
C GLU A 12 -9.54 3.61 20.05
N PHE A 13 -8.43 3.51 19.33
CA PHE A 13 -7.50 4.62 19.10
C PHE A 13 -8.13 5.76 18.27
N LEU A 14 -8.86 5.43 17.20
CA LEU A 14 -9.42 6.42 16.28
C LEU A 14 -10.69 7.11 16.81
N LYS A 15 -11.47 6.44 17.66
CA LYS A 15 -12.73 6.98 18.22
C LYS A 15 -12.60 8.40 18.83
N PRO A 16 -11.73 8.64 19.83
CA PRO A 16 -11.62 9.98 20.43
C PRO A 16 -11.15 11.04 19.42
N ILE A 17 -10.33 10.65 18.44
CA ILE A 17 -9.83 11.55 17.39
C ILE A 17 -10.97 11.96 16.45
N ILE A 18 -11.79 11.00 16.01
CA ILE A 18 -12.95 11.25 15.17
C ILE A 18 -13.97 12.10 15.91
N GLU A 19 -14.22 11.84 17.19
CA GLU A 19 -15.11 12.67 18.00
C GLU A 19 -14.63 14.13 18.12
N ALA A 20 -13.32 14.35 18.29
CA ALA A 20 -12.74 15.69 18.30
C ALA A 20 -12.89 16.37 16.94
N LYS A 21 -12.63 15.64 15.84
CA LYS A 21 -12.80 16.12 14.47
C LYS A 21 -14.24 16.53 14.17
N LEU A 22 -15.23 15.72 14.54
CA LEU A 22 -16.65 16.03 14.32
C LEU A 22 -17.16 17.20 15.17
N LYS A 23 -16.53 17.48 16.31
CA LYS A 23 -16.80 18.67 17.13
C LYS A 23 -16.09 19.93 16.62
N SER A 24 -15.09 19.77 15.76
CA SER A 24 -14.32 20.88 15.19
C SER A 24 -15.03 21.46 13.97
N ASN A 25 -14.86 22.77 13.72
CA ASN A 25 -15.26 23.39 12.45
C ASN A 25 -14.21 23.20 11.34
N ASN A 26 -13.24 22.31 11.52
CA ASN A 26 -12.21 22.07 10.53
C ASN A 26 -12.77 21.23 9.38
N ALA A 27 -12.72 21.74 8.16
CA ALA A 27 -13.18 21.02 6.97
C ALA A 27 -12.19 19.95 6.49
N LYS A 28 -10.88 20.04 6.79
CA LYS A 28 -9.85 19.09 6.30
C LYS A 28 -10.08 17.68 6.88
N PRO A 29 -10.18 16.61 6.08
CA PRO A 29 -10.31 15.25 6.60
C PRO A 29 -9.08 14.81 7.40
N ILE A 30 -9.27 13.84 8.29
CA ILE A 30 -8.14 13.09 8.87
C ILE A 30 -7.70 12.03 7.87
N VAL A 31 -6.42 12.00 7.53
CA VAL A 31 -5.83 10.99 6.66
C VAL A 31 -5.11 9.94 7.51
N VAL A 32 -5.64 8.72 7.49
CA VAL A 32 -5.11 7.56 8.19
C VAL A 32 -4.41 6.64 7.18
N GLY A 33 -3.08 6.64 7.19
CA GLY A 33 -2.27 5.68 6.47
C GLY A 33 -2.21 4.33 7.22
N ILE A 34 -2.38 3.23 6.51
CA ILE A 34 -2.22 1.88 7.04
C ILE A 34 -1.17 1.12 6.24
N GLU A 35 -0.17 0.59 6.94
CA GLU A 35 0.79 -0.38 6.41
C GLU A 35 0.54 -1.77 6.98
N GLY A 36 0.79 -2.78 6.16
CA GLY A 36 0.95 -4.13 6.66
C GLY A 36 1.57 -5.04 5.60
N PRO A 37 2.40 -6.02 5.96
CA PRO A 37 2.96 -6.95 4.99
C PRO A 37 1.88 -7.74 4.24
N GLN A 38 2.20 -8.27 3.07
CA GLN A 38 1.28 -9.11 2.31
C GLN A 38 0.83 -10.31 3.16
N GLY A 39 -0.48 -10.59 3.16
CA GLY A 39 -1.07 -11.65 3.98
C GLY A 39 -1.31 -11.30 5.46
N SER A 40 -0.87 -10.13 5.95
CA SER A 40 -1.09 -9.68 7.35
C SER A 40 -2.57 -9.40 7.71
N GLY A 41 -3.45 -9.38 6.71
CA GLY A 41 -4.86 -9.01 6.87
C GLY A 41 -5.15 -7.51 6.81
N LYS A 42 -4.19 -6.67 6.37
CA LYS A 42 -4.34 -5.21 6.30
C LYS A 42 -5.61 -4.71 5.59
N SER A 43 -5.95 -5.27 4.43
CA SER A 43 -7.13 -4.86 3.65
C SER A 43 -8.43 -5.32 4.32
N TYR A 44 -8.41 -6.46 5.03
CA TYR A 44 -9.53 -6.89 5.87
C TYR A 44 -9.69 -5.95 7.06
N ALA A 45 -8.58 -5.63 7.75
CA ALA A 45 -8.59 -4.74 8.90
C ALA A 45 -9.08 -3.34 8.52
N SER A 46 -8.57 -2.74 7.44
CA SER A 46 -8.98 -1.40 6.98
C SER A 46 -10.47 -1.34 6.64
N SER A 47 -11.00 -2.34 5.93
CA SER A 47 -12.43 -2.46 5.62
C SER A 47 -13.28 -2.58 6.89
N ARG A 48 -12.88 -3.44 7.85
CA ARG A 48 -13.60 -3.61 9.11
C ARG A 48 -13.56 -2.36 9.99
N ILE A 49 -12.40 -1.70 10.10
CA ILE A 49 -12.24 -0.42 10.81
C ILE A 49 -13.20 0.62 10.22
N LYS A 50 -13.19 0.78 8.88
CA LYS A 50 -14.09 1.71 8.18
C LYS A 50 -15.56 1.43 8.48
N ASN A 51 -15.98 0.17 8.42
CA ASN A 51 -17.37 -0.22 8.66
C ASN A 51 -17.80 0.04 10.11
N ILE A 52 -17.01 -0.40 11.10
CA ILE A 52 -17.31 -0.21 12.52
C ILE A 52 -17.40 1.29 12.86
N LEU A 53 -16.49 2.10 12.35
CA LEU A 53 -16.50 3.55 12.60
C LEU A 53 -17.67 4.24 11.89
N SER A 54 -18.01 3.82 10.66
CA SER A 54 -19.16 4.36 9.92
C SER A 54 -20.49 4.05 10.64
N GLU A 55 -20.62 2.86 11.22
CA GLU A 55 -21.78 2.45 12.05
C GLU A 55 -21.83 3.20 13.39
N SER A 56 -20.67 3.53 13.96
CA SER A 56 -20.57 4.28 15.22
C SER A 56 -20.86 5.77 15.05
N TYR A 57 -20.58 6.32 13.86
CA TYR A 57 -20.65 7.75 13.56
C TYR A 57 -21.38 8.01 12.23
N ASN A 58 -22.72 7.86 12.22
CA ASN A 58 -23.54 7.92 11.00
C ASN A 58 -23.40 9.22 10.17
N THR A 59 -22.97 10.33 10.77
CA THR A 59 -22.76 11.61 10.08
C THR A 59 -21.33 11.77 9.54
N CYS A 60 -20.40 10.91 9.96
CA CYS A 60 -19.00 10.93 9.55
C CYS A 60 -18.85 10.21 8.20
N ASN A 61 -18.43 10.94 7.17
CA ASN A 61 -18.13 10.33 5.88
C ASN A 61 -16.71 9.73 5.89
N ILE A 62 -16.64 8.41 6.03
CA ILE A 62 -15.39 7.65 6.04
C ILE A 62 -15.25 6.90 4.72
N ILE A 63 -14.16 7.18 3.99
CA ILE A 63 -13.81 6.46 2.77
C ILE A 63 -12.57 5.60 2.98
N GLN A 64 -12.41 4.59 2.15
CA GLN A 64 -11.23 3.74 2.13
C GLN A 64 -10.83 3.42 0.70
N PHE A 65 -9.54 3.48 0.40
CA PHE A 65 -8.97 3.00 -0.85
C PHE A 65 -7.58 2.39 -0.61
N SER A 66 -7.08 1.65 -1.60
CA SER A 66 -5.82 0.91 -1.53
C SER A 66 -4.78 1.51 -2.47
N MET A 67 -3.50 1.40 -2.14
CA MET A 67 -2.42 1.69 -3.08
C MET A 67 -2.56 0.87 -4.37
N ASP A 68 -3.07 -0.35 -4.25
CA ASP A 68 -3.29 -1.25 -5.39
C ASP A 68 -4.34 -0.71 -6.38
N ASP A 69 -5.24 0.19 -5.97
CA ASP A 69 -6.22 0.82 -6.87
C ASP A 69 -5.53 1.78 -7.86
N PHE A 70 -4.33 2.23 -7.52
CA PHE A 70 -3.53 3.20 -8.27
C PHE A 70 -2.40 2.55 -9.05
N TYR A 71 -2.43 1.23 -9.30
CA TYR A 71 -1.52 0.66 -10.29
C TYR A 71 -1.64 1.39 -11.64
N LEU A 72 -0.53 1.42 -12.37
CA LEU A 72 -0.51 1.86 -13.76
C LEU A 72 -1.48 1.02 -14.59
N THR A 73 -2.06 1.63 -15.63
CA THR A 73 -2.81 0.86 -16.64
C THR A 73 -1.92 -0.21 -17.26
N TYR A 74 -2.54 -1.24 -17.87
CA TYR A 74 -1.80 -2.31 -18.53
C TYR A 74 -0.79 -1.77 -19.55
N GLU A 75 -1.21 -0.79 -20.36
CA GLU A 75 -0.37 -0.14 -21.37
C GLU A 75 0.81 0.60 -20.74
N GLN A 76 0.57 1.42 -19.72
CA GLN A 76 1.63 2.12 -18.99
C GLN A 76 2.61 1.13 -18.32
N GLN A 77 2.11 0.02 -17.79
CA GLN A 77 2.95 -1.03 -17.22
C GLN A 77 3.83 -1.69 -18.30
N GLN A 78 3.34 -1.88 -19.53
CA GLN A 78 4.18 -2.38 -20.63
C GLN A 78 5.30 -1.40 -20.99
N ILE A 79 5.03 -0.10 -20.94
CA ILE A 79 6.05 0.94 -21.15
C ILE A 79 7.13 0.85 -20.08
N VAL A 80 6.75 0.74 -18.80
CA VAL A 80 7.70 0.57 -17.68
C VAL A 80 8.52 -0.70 -17.86
N SER A 81 7.88 -1.84 -18.14
CA SER A 81 8.57 -3.11 -18.33
C SER A 81 9.54 -3.08 -19.52
N SER A 82 9.21 -2.36 -20.59
CA SER A 82 10.09 -2.18 -21.75
C SER A 82 11.27 -1.25 -21.47
N LYS A 83 11.03 -0.17 -20.71
CA LYS A 83 12.08 0.78 -20.28
C LYS A 83 13.10 0.12 -19.37
N TYR A 84 12.64 -0.73 -18.46
CA TYR A 84 13.45 -1.41 -17.44
C TYR A 84 13.54 -2.92 -17.69
N LYS A 85 13.77 -3.32 -18.94
CA LYS A 85 13.73 -4.72 -19.39
C LYS A 85 14.63 -5.69 -18.59
N ASP A 86 15.74 -5.20 -18.05
CA ASP A 86 16.72 -5.99 -17.30
C ASP A 86 16.43 -6.01 -15.79
N ASN A 87 15.55 -5.11 -15.31
CA ASN A 87 15.11 -5.08 -13.91
C ASN A 87 13.87 -5.97 -13.72
N ILE A 88 14.09 -7.17 -13.18
CA ILE A 88 13.03 -8.16 -12.90
C ILE A 88 11.96 -7.64 -11.90
N LEU A 89 12.31 -6.67 -11.06
CA LEU A 89 11.40 -6.11 -10.06
C LEU A 89 10.29 -5.28 -10.73
N LEU A 90 10.59 -4.61 -11.85
CA LEU A 90 9.66 -3.77 -12.62
C LEU A 90 8.93 -4.52 -13.75
N GLN A 91 9.10 -5.84 -13.84
CA GLN A 91 8.38 -6.70 -14.76
C GLN A 91 6.98 -7.03 -14.21
N GLY A 92 6.05 -6.08 -14.37
CA GLY A 92 4.67 -6.16 -13.92
C GLY A 92 4.42 -5.46 -12.58
N ARG A 93 3.13 -5.27 -12.25
CA ARG A 93 2.68 -4.48 -11.09
C ARG A 93 3.22 -5.00 -9.75
N GLY A 94 3.39 -4.10 -8.78
CA GLY A 94 3.55 -4.44 -7.37
C GLY A 94 4.47 -3.52 -6.57
N LEU A 95 5.60 -3.14 -7.16
CA LEU A 95 6.70 -2.45 -6.49
C LEU A 95 6.69 -0.94 -6.79
N PRO A 96 7.44 -0.11 -6.03
CA PRO A 96 7.58 1.32 -6.33
C PRO A 96 7.99 1.55 -7.80
N GLY A 97 7.28 2.47 -8.46
CA GLY A 97 7.40 2.73 -9.91
C GLY A 97 6.37 2.03 -10.78
N THR A 98 5.48 1.23 -10.18
CA THR A 98 4.38 0.55 -10.90
C THR A 98 2.99 1.13 -10.61
N HIS A 99 2.95 2.30 -9.96
CA HIS A 99 1.71 3.02 -9.64
C HIS A 99 1.65 4.38 -10.34
N ASP A 100 0.45 4.85 -10.61
CA ASP A 100 0.17 6.19 -11.12
C ASP A 100 0.14 7.19 -9.95
N VAL A 101 1.34 7.55 -9.48
CA VAL A 101 1.53 8.40 -8.30
C VAL A 101 0.97 9.80 -8.53
N THR A 102 1.05 10.32 -9.77
CA THR A 102 0.44 11.60 -10.14
C THR A 102 -1.08 11.57 -9.97
N LEU A 103 -1.76 10.52 -10.44
CA LEU A 103 -3.19 10.35 -10.22
C LEU A 103 -3.52 10.25 -8.73
N LEU A 104 -2.75 9.48 -7.97
CA LEU A 104 -2.90 9.34 -6.52
C LEU A 104 -2.82 10.69 -5.81
N LEU A 105 -1.73 11.44 -6.02
CA LEU A 105 -1.50 12.77 -5.42
C LEU A 105 -2.62 13.75 -5.76
N ASN A 106 -3.08 13.77 -7.01
CA ASN A 106 -4.19 14.63 -7.43
C ASN A 106 -5.49 14.29 -6.70
N ILE A 107 -5.85 13.00 -6.64
CA ILE A 107 -7.09 12.55 -6.00
C ILE A 107 -7.06 12.81 -4.50
N ILE A 108 -5.99 12.41 -3.80
CA ILE A 108 -5.89 12.63 -2.36
C ILE A 108 -5.86 14.12 -2.01
N SER A 109 -5.20 14.97 -2.83
CA SER A 109 -5.21 16.42 -2.62
C SER A 109 -6.60 17.02 -2.79
N HIS A 110 -7.38 16.56 -3.77
CA HIS A 110 -8.77 17.00 -3.93
C HIS A 110 -9.66 16.56 -2.77
N LEU A 111 -9.46 15.33 -2.27
CA LEU A 111 -10.18 14.82 -1.10
C LEU A 111 -9.82 15.62 0.16
N ILE A 112 -8.53 15.95 0.36
CA ILE A 112 -8.07 16.75 1.49
C ILE A 112 -8.61 18.19 1.43
N ALA A 113 -8.67 18.78 0.24
CA ALA A 113 -9.21 20.13 0.05
C ALA A 113 -10.70 20.22 0.39
N ASN A 114 -11.47 19.13 0.24
CA ASN A 114 -12.90 19.06 0.51
C ASN A 114 -13.72 20.20 -0.17
N ASP A 115 -13.25 20.66 -1.32
CA ASP A 115 -13.90 21.71 -2.11
C ASP A 115 -15.19 21.16 -2.74
N SER A 116 -16.33 21.72 -2.33
CA SER A 116 -17.66 21.30 -2.78
C SER A 116 -17.83 21.37 -4.30
N SER A 117 -17.09 22.25 -4.99
CA SER A 117 -17.15 22.40 -6.45
C SER A 117 -16.44 21.28 -7.22
N ARG A 118 -15.61 20.47 -6.56
CA ARG A 118 -14.83 19.38 -7.18
C ARG A 118 -15.53 18.02 -7.11
N TYR A 119 -16.69 17.93 -6.45
CA TYR A 119 -17.44 16.68 -6.37
C TYR A 119 -18.28 16.45 -7.64
N PRO A 120 -18.42 15.20 -8.11
CA PRO A 120 -17.84 13.99 -7.51
C PRO A 120 -16.33 13.83 -7.75
N ILE A 121 -15.63 13.29 -6.75
CA ILE A 121 -14.23 12.85 -6.89
C ILE A 121 -14.24 11.34 -7.14
N SER A 122 -13.70 10.91 -8.28
CA SER A 122 -13.65 9.50 -8.67
C SER A 122 -12.32 8.86 -8.25
N ILE A 123 -12.39 7.72 -7.57
CA ILE A 123 -11.23 6.91 -7.15
C ILE A 123 -11.16 5.69 -8.07
N PRO A 124 -9.99 5.39 -8.68
CA PRO A 124 -9.86 4.26 -9.60
C PRO A 124 -10.18 2.93 -8.92
N ILE A 125 -10.57 1.96 -9.75
CA ILE A 125 -10.68 0.56 -9.35
C ILE A 125 -9.75 -0.24 -10.26
N TYR A 126 -8.92 -1.09 -9.67
CA TYR A 126 -8.00 -1.94 -10.42
C TYR A 126 -8.49 -3.38 -10.49
N ASP A 127 -8.67 -3.91 -11.70
CA ASP A 127 -8.98 -5.31 -11.93
C ASP A 127 -7.69 -6.12 -12.08
N LYS A 128 -7.31 -6.84 -11.02
CA LYS A 128 -6.13 -7.72 -11.02
C LYS A 128 -6.27 -8.93 -11.95
N SER A 129 -7.47 -9.28 -12.40
CA SER A 129 -7.77 -10.45 -13.24
C SER A 129 -7.67 -10.16 -14.74
N ALA A 130 -7.81 -8.89 -15.14
CA ALA A 130 -7.69 -8.46 -16.53
C ALA A 130 -6.35 -8.90 -17.17
N HIS A 131 -6.33 -9.01 -18.50
CA HIS A 131 -5.15 -9.43 -19.29
C HIS A 131 -4.48 -10.70 -18.76
N ASN A 132 -5.28 -11.75 -18.47
CA ASN A 132 -4.81 -13.02 -17.92
C ASN A 132 -4.04 -12.86 -16.59
N GLY A 133 -4.58 -12.06 -15.67
CA GLY A 133 -3.98 -11.84 -14.35
C GLY A 133 -2.86 -10.79 -14.30
N LYS A 134 -2.50 -10.18 -15.44
CA LYS A 134 -1.55 -9.03 -15.47
C LYS A 134 -2.18 -7.75 -14.91
N GLY A 135 -3.50 -7.67 -15.00
CA GLY A 135 -4.36 -6.63 -14.46
C GLY A 135 -4.43 -5.38 -15.33
N ASP A 136 -5.48 -4.58 -15.10
CA ASP A 136 -5.67 -3.27 -15.71
C ASP A 136 -6.53 -2.38 -14.81
N ARG A 137 -6.45 -1.07 -15.04
CA ARG A 137 -7.40 -0.14 -14.44
C ARG A 137 -8.75 -0.29 -15.15
N GLN A 138 -9.83 -0.33 -14.38
CA GLN A 138 -11.15 -0.32 -14.97
C GLN A 138 -11.45 1.03 -15.62
N SER A 139 -12.43 1.06 -16.52
CA SER A 139 -12.87 2.28 -17.19
C SER A 139 -13.42 3.30 -16.19
N ASN A 140 -13.26 4.59 -16.49
CA ASN A 140 -13.55 5.68 -15.55
C ASN A 140 -15.01 5.70 -15.05
N ASP A 141 -15.95 5.14 -15.81
CA ASP A 141 -17.36 5.02 -15.44
C ASP A 141 -17.64 4.00 -14.32
N THR A 142 -16.71 3.09 -14.04
CA THR A 142 -16.83 2.13 -12.93
C THR A 142 -16.15 2.59 -11.65
N TRP A 143 -15.42 3.71 -11.70
CA TRP A 143 -14.67 4.22 -10.57
C TRP A 143 -15.59 4.57 -9.40
N LEU A 144 -15.05 4.46 -8.18
CA LEU A 144 -15.78 4.80 -6.97
C LEU A 144 -15.97 6.32 -6.89
N ASN A 145 -17.22 6.77 -6.99
CA ASN A 145 -17.55 8.20 -6.91
C ASN A 145 -17.85 8.62 -5.47
N ILE A 146 -17.04 9.54 -4.96
CA ILE A 146 -17.30 10.24 -3.70
C ILE A 146 -18.10 11.49 -4.03
N HIS A 147 -19.28 11.64 -3.43
CA HIS A 147 -20.23 12.73 -3.78
C HIS A 147 -20.35 13.83 -2.72
N LYS A 148 -19.76 13.62 -1.54
CA LYS A 148 -19.88 14.53 -0.40
C LYS A 148 -18.54 14.72 0.29
N PRO A 149 -18.34 15.83 1.04
CA PRO A 149 -17.15 16.06 1.85
C PRO A 149 -16.78 14.86 2.70
N VAL A 150 -15.48 14.56 2.80
CA VAL A 150 -14.94 13.42 3.53
C VAL A 150 -14.46 13.88 4.90
N ASP A 151 -14.74 13.12 5.95
CA ASP A 151 -14.26 13.42 7.29
C ASP A 151 -13.00 12.62 7.63
N VAL A 152 -12.92 11.38 7.14
CA VAL A 152 -11.79 10.47 7.36
C VAL A 152 -11.47 9.71 6.07
N ILE A 153 -10.19 9.70 5.71
CA ILE A 153 -9.63 8.93 4.60
C ILE A 153 -8.80 7.80 5.19
N ILE A 154 -9.13 6.55 4.89
CA ILE A 154 -8.30 5.38 5.23
C ILE A 154 -7.57 4.93 3.96
N PHE A 155 -6.24 5.06 3.94
CA PHE A 155 -5.42 4.68 2.80
C PHE A 155 -4.43 3.57 3.16
N GLU A 156 -4.63 2.38 2.59
CA GLU A 156 -3.85 1.19 2.94
C GLU A 156 -2.91 0.75 1.80
N GLY A 157 -1.74 0.20 2.16
CA GLY A 157 -0.78 -0.34 1.19
C GLY A 157 0.34 -1.12 1.86
N TRP A 158 0.93 -2.09 1.15
CA TRP A 158 1.91 -3.01 1.76
C TRP A 158 3.29 -2.39 2.02
N PHE A 159 3.59 -1.29 1.34
CA PHE A 159 4.79 -0.48 1.51
C PHE A 159 4.46 0.96 1.90
N ASN A 160 3.22 1.22 2.34
CA ASN A 160 2.85 2.56 2.77
C ASN A 160 3.83 3.03 3.83
N GLY A 161 4.35 4.24 3.68
CA GLY A 161 5.32 4.82 4.60
C GLY A 161 6.76 4.32 4.50
N TYR A 162 7.10 3.46 3.53
CA TYR A 162 8.51 3.18 3.23
C TYR A 162 9.17 4.43 2.66
N THR A 163 10.33 4.79 3.18
CA THR A 163 11.12 5.95 2.75
C THR A 163 12.42 5.49 2.09
N SER A 164 12.82 6.24 1.07
CA SER A 164 14.06 5.98 0.33
C SER A 164 15.30 6.04 1.23
N ILE A 165 16.36 5.35 0.82
CA ILE A 165 17.67 5.47 1.45
C ILE A 165 18.42 6.58 0.70
N SER A 166 18.71 7.70 1.37
CA SER A 166 19.29 8.89 0.74
C SER A 166 20.70 8.67 0.20
N GLU A 167 21.54 7.94 0.93
CA GLU A 167 22.90 7.61 0.51
C GLU A 167 22.93 6.29 -0.25
N ASN A 168 23.19 6.34 -1.56
CA ASN A 168 23.26 5.14 -2.41
C ASN A 168 24.29 4.12 -1.90
N GLN A 169 25.41 4.57 -1.33
CA GLN A 169 26.38 3.64 -0.74
C GLN A 169 25.79 2.83 0.42
N ASN A 170 24.93 3.43 1.26
CA ASN A 170 24.27 2.73 2.35
C ASN A 170 23.22 1.74 1.83
N LEU A 171 22.47 2.12 0.79
CA LEU A 171 21.55 1.22 0.08
C LEU A 171 22.29 -0.02 -0.43
N ILE A 172 23.36 0.19 -1.20
CA ILE A 172 24.12 -0.88 -1.83
C ILE A 172 24.83 -1.76 -0.80
N ASN A 173 25.39 -1.19 0.27
CA ASN A 173 26.00 -1.96 1.36
C ASN A 173 24.96 -2.86 2.07
N LYS A 174 23.77 -2.31 2.35
CA LYS A 174 22.67 -3.08 2.95
C LYS A 174 22.21 -4.19 1.99
N TRP A 175 22.05 -3.86 0.71
CA TRP A 175 21.67 -4.82 -0.33
C TRP A 175 22.69 -5.96 -0.47
N HIS A 176 24.00 -5.66 -0.52
CA HIS A 176 25.04 -6.68 -0.58
C HIS A 176 24.98 -7.65 0.61
N SER A 177 24.72 -7.13 1.81
CA SER A 177 24.56 -7.95 3.02
C SER A 177 23.35 -8.88 2.93
N ILE A 178 22.22 -8.37 2.42
CA ILE A 178 21.00 -9.15 2.18
C ILE A 178 21.25 -10.23 1.12
N ARG A 179 21.80 -9.86 -0.05
CA ARG A 179 22.09 -10.80 -1.15
C ARG A 179 23.04 -11.91 -0.71
N LYS A 180 24.07 -11.59 0.09
CA LYS A 180 25.00 -12.58 0.66
C LYS A 180 24.28 -13.53 1.62
N LYS A 181 23.41 -13.02 2.51
CA LYS A 181 22.67 -13.81 3.50
C LYS A 181 21.71 -14.82 2.85
N PHE A 182 21.06 -14.43 1.75
CA PHE A 182 20.04 -15.23 1.08
C PHE A 182 20.52 -15.85 -0.25
N SER A 183 21.82 -15.85 -0.53
CA SER A 183 22.37 -16.45 -1.74
C SER A 183 22.02 -17.94 -1.81
N PRO A 184 21.55 -18.46 -2.97
CA PRO A 184 21.54 -17.81 -4.28
C PRO A 184 20.22 -17.10 -4.66
N LYS A 185 19.23 -17.04 -3.76
CA LYS A 185 17.83 -16.65 -4.06
C LYS A 185 17.71 -15.32 -4.80
N PHE A 186 18.45 -14.30 -4.39
CA PHE A 186 18.37 -12.95 -4.96
C PHE A 186 19.56 -12.58 -5.86
N ASN A 187 20.32 -13.56 -6.35
CA ASN A 187 21.53 -13.28 -7.16
C ASN A 187 21.21 -12.67 -8.54
N SER A 188 19.99 -12.82 -9.04
CA SER A 188 19.52 -12.22 -10.29
C SER A 188 19.13 -10.74 -10.15
N ILE A 189 19.07 -10.20 -8.93
CA ILE A 189 18.76 -8.80 -8.68
C ILE A 189 20.08 -8.05 -8.48
N ASP A 190 20.42 -7.21 -9.45
CA ASP A 190 21.63 -6.40 -9.42
C ASP A 190 21.46 -5.13 -8.56
N ASN A 191 22.54 -4.36 -8.47
CA ASN A 191 22.57 -3.15 -7.66
C ASN A 191 21.70 -2.04 -8.30
N ASP A 192 21.75 -1.92 -9.63
CA ASP A 192 21.02 -0.90 -10.38
C ASP A 192 19.50 -1.10 -10.23
N SER A 193 19.01 -2.35 -10.27
CA SER A 193 17.61 -2.68 -10.05
C SER A 193 17.11 -2.21 -8.68
N ILE A 194 17.95 -2.29 -7.65
CA ILE A 194 17.61 -1.83 -6.29
C ILE A 194 17.67 -0.31 -6.19
N SER A 195 18.67 0.32 -6.81
CA SER A 195 18.73 1.79 -6.90
C SER A 195 17.50 2.36 -7.62
N GLU A 196 17.06 1.75 -8.71
CA GLU A 196 15.84 2.15 -9.43
C GLU A 196 14.59 2.07 -8.56
N ILE A 197 14.40 0.98 -7.80
CA ILE A 197 13.25 0.88 -6.88
C ILE A 197 13.35 1.93 -5.77
N ASN A 198 14.55 2.19 -5.26
CA ASN A 198 14.77 3.21 -4.23
C ASN A 198 14.47 4.63 -4.73
N ASP A 199 14.86 4.94 -5.97
CA ASP A 199 14.58 6.22 -6.60
C ASP A 199 13.08 6.38 -6.87
N ASN A 200 12.42 5.35 -7.41
CA ASN A 200 10.97 5.35 -7.59
C ASN A 200 10.22 5.54 -6.26
N LEU A 201 10.76 5.03 -5.15
CA LEU A 201 10.14 5.17 -3.82
C LEU A 201 10.05 6.64 -3.37
N GLN A 202 10.94 7.52 -3.83
CA GLN A 202 10.93 8.95 -3.49
C GLN A 202 9.63 9.63 -3.90
N GLU A 203 9.04 9.24 -5.03
CA GLU A 203 7.77 9.82 -5.52
C GLU A 203 6.60 9.59 -4.55
N TYR A 204 6.66 8.51 -3.76
CA TYR A 204 5.61 8.17 -2.80
C TYR A 204 5.75 8.93 -1.49
N GLU A 205 6.91 9.53 -1.20
CA GLU A 205 7.15 10.26 0.06
C GLU A 205 6.25 11.48 0.21
N ASP A 206 5.86 12.11 -0.90
CA ASP A 206 4.88 13.20 -0.88
C ASP A 206 3.48 12.72 -0.48
N VAL A 207 3.13 11.47 -0.77
CA VAL A 207 1.88 10.86 -0.29
C VAL A 207 1.96 10.62 1.22
N TRP A 208 3.10 10.14 1.72
CA TRP A 208 3.29 9.86 3.15
C TRP A 208 3.17 11.11 4.01
N LYS A 209 3.63 12.26 3.50
CA LYS A 209 3.51 13.58 4.17
C LYS A 209 2.06 14.02 4.37
N MET A 210 1.11 13.42 3.65
CA MET A 210 -0.32 13.72 3.77
C MET A 210 -0.99 12.94 4.90
N PHE A 211 -0.32 11.98 5.53
CA PHE A 211 -0.88 11.20 6.63
C PHE A 211 -0.84 12.02 7.92
N ASP A 212 -2.01 12.21 8.54
CA ASP A 212 -2.11 12.76 9.89
C ASP A 212 -1.91 11.65 10.93
N ILE A 213 -2.24 10.39 10.58
CA ILE A 213 -2.10 9.20 11.43
C ILE A 213 -1.51 8.07 10.60
N PHE A 214 -0.61 7.27 11.19
CA PHE A 214 -0.02 6.13 10.52
C PHE A 214 0.01 4.87 11.41
N ILE A 215 -0.62 3.80 10.91
CA ILE A 215 -0.82 2.54 11.63
C ILE A 215 -0.11 1.42 10.89
N CYS A 216 0.77 0.68 11.58
CA CYS A 216 1.50 -0.44 10.98
C CYS A 216 1.08 -1.77 11.60
N ILE A 217 0.73 -2.74 10.76
CA ILE A 217 0.45 -4.12 11.17
C ILE A 217 1.76 -4.92 11.10
N LYS A 218 2.54 -4.85 12.18
CA LYS A 218 3.87 -5.47 12.23
C LYS A 218 3.83 -6.96 12.60
N THR A 219 4.80 -7.67 12.05
CA THR A 219 5.26 -9.00 12.44
C THR A 219 6.68 -8.95 13.00
N SER A 220 7.00 -9.89 13.90
CA SER A 220 8.34 -10.05 14.48
C SER A 220 9.32 -10.72 13.52
N ASP A 221 8.82 -11.47 12.54
CA ASP A 221 9.62 -12.07 11.47
C ASP A 221 8.94 -11.80 10.13
N ILE A 222 9.60 -11.00 9.29
CA ILE A 222 9.06 -10.60 7.98
C ILE A 222 8.94 -11.77 7.00
N ASN A 223 9.64 -12.89 7.25
CA ASN A 223 9.48 -14.10 6.45
C ASN A 223 8.10 -14.76 6.64
N ASN A 224 7.31 -14.35 7.63
CA ASN A 224 5.92 -14.79 7.76
C ASN A 224 5.06 -14.45 6.52
N VAL A 225 5.47 -13.47 5.71
CA VAL A 225 4.83 -13.13 4.43
C VAL A 225 4.72 -14.35 3.51
N TYR A 226 5.75 -15.21 3.44
CA TYR A 226 5.68 -16.44 2.64
C TYR A 226 4.56 -17.37 3.15
N THR A 227 4.52 -17.60 4.47
CA THR A 227 3.52 -18.47 5.11
C THR A 227 2.11 -17.95 4.87
N TRP A 228 1.89 -16.65 5.12
CA TRP A 228 0.57 -16.05 4.96
C TRP A 228 0.11 -16.03 3.51
N ARG A 229 1.02 -15.78 2.55
CA ARG A 229 0.66 -15.81 1.14
C ARG A 229 0.31 -17.23 0.67
N LYS A 230 1.04 -18.25 1.12
CA LYS A 230 0.74 -19.66 0.83
C LYS A 230 -0.64 -20.04 1.39
N GLN A 231 -0.92 -19.70 2.65
CA GLN A 231 -2.25 -19.91 3.26
C GLN A 231 -3.37 -19.23 2.46
N GLN A 232 -3.18 -17.96 2.09
CA GLN A 232 -4.14 -17.24 1.28
C GLN A 232 -4.38 -17.90 -0.09
N GLU A 233 -3.33 -18.40 -0.74
CA GLU A 233 -3.46 -19.07 -2.03
C GLU A 233 -4.17 -20.43 -1.90
N HIS A 234 -3.88 -21.20 -0.85
CA HIS A 234 -4.59 -22.46 -0.57
C HIS A 234 -6.09 -22.23 -0.35
N GLU A 235 -6.47 -21.23 0.46
CA GLU A 235 -7.88 -20.86 0.64
C GLU A 235 -8.55 -20.40 -0.67
N LEU A 236 -7.79 -19.75 -1.56
CA LEU A 236 -8.29 -19.33 -2.87
C LEU A 236 -8.53 -20.53 -3.79
N ILE A 237 -7.61 -21.49 -3.80
CA ILE A 237 -7.72 -22.75 -4.56
C ILE A 237 -8.91 -23.57 -4.06
N GLU A 238 -9.10 -23.68 -2.74
CA GLU A 238 -10.27 -24.37 -2.16
C GLU A 238 -11.60 -23.74 -2.62
N LYS A 239 -11.64 -22.40 -2.75
CA LYS A 239 -12.86 -21.67 -3.15
C LYS A 239 -13.08 -21.61 -4.67
N LYS A 240 -12.02 -21.52 -5.46
CA LYS A 240 -12.09 -21.25 -6.92
C LYS A 240 -11.60 -22.40 -7.81
N GLY A 241 -11.01 -23.44 -7.22
CA GLY A 241 -10.47 -24.61 -7.92
C GLY A 241 -9.19 -24.35 -8.72
N SER A 242 -8.61 -23.15 -8.66
CA SER A 242 -7.37 -22.78 -9.37
C SER A 242 -6.60 -21.68 -8.63
N GLY A 243 -5.29 -21.66 -8.80
CA GLY A 243 -4.36 -20.73 -8.17
C GLY A 243 -2.91 -21.13 -8.43
N MET A 244 -1.97 -20.38 -7.85
CA MET A 244 -0.54 -20.66 -7.91
C MET A 244 -0.16 -21.86 -7.02
N THR A 245 0.79 -22.65 -7.48
CA THR A 245 1.50 -23.65 -6.66
C THR A 245 2.34 -22.96 -5.57
N ASP A 246 2.73 -23.68 -4.52
CA ASP A 246 3.60 -23.16 -3.45
C ASP A 246 4.91 -22.56 -3.97
N GLU A 247 5.48 -23.15 -5.02
CA GLU A 247 6.71 -22.67 -5.67
C GLU A 247 6.47 -21.37 -6.45
N GLU A 248 5.33 -21.25 -7.13
CA GLU A 248 4.93 -20.02 -7.82
C GLU A 248 4.61 -18.90 -6.83
N VAL A 249 3.94 -19.22 -5.72
CA VAL A 249 3.72 -18.27 -4.60
C VAL A 249 5.06 -17.79 -4.05
N GLU A 250 6.01 -18.69 -3.85
CA GLU A 250 7.34 -18.32 -3.34
C GLU A 250 8.07 -17.38 -4.31
N LYS A 251 8.11 -17.71 -5.61
CA LYS A 251 8.70 -16.83 -6.65
C LYS A 251 7.97 -15.49 -6.75
N PHE A 252 6.64 -15.49 -6.56
CA PHE A 252 5.86 -14.26 -6.52
C PHE A 252 6.29 -13.37 -5.35
N ILE A 253 6.39 -13.94 -4.14
CA ILE A 253 6.81 -13.22 -2.93
C ILE A 253 8.28 -12.81 -2.98
N ASP A 254 9.17 -13.60 -3.59
CA ASP A 254 10.58 -13.29 -3.75
C ASP A 254 10.81 -11.92 -4.44
N ARG A 255 9.87 -11.44 -5.26
CA ARG A 255 9.92 -10.07 -5.84
C ARG A 255 9.74 -8.96 -4.80
N TYR A 256 8.99 -9.21 -3.73
CA TYR A 256 8.66 -8.22 -2.70
C TYR A 256 9.65 -8.23 -1.53
N MET A 257 10.24 -9.40 -1.23
CA MET A 257 11.13 -9.57 -0.08
C MET A 257 12.36 -8.66 -0.05
N PRO A 258 13.05 -8.33 -1.17
CA PRO A 258 14.12 -7.33 -1.18
C PRO A 258 13.69 -6.01 -0.56
N ILE A 259 12.47 -5.56 -0.86
CA ILE A 259 11.92 -4.29 -0.39
C ILE A 259 11.59 -4.40 1.12
N TYR A 260 11.01 -5.51 1.55
CA TYR A 260 10.84 -5.77 2.98
C TYR A 260 12.16 -5.72 3.75
N TYR A 261 13.20 -6.44 3.30
CA TYR A 261 14.49 -6.44 3.99
C TYR A 261 15.21 -5.09 3.99
N LEU A 262 14.98 -4.26 2.97
CA LEU A 262 15.58 -2.93 2.89
C LEU A 262 14.85 -1.90 3.76
N TYR A 263 13.53 -1.92 3.80
CA TYR A 263 12.74 -0.77 4.29
C TYR A 263 11.83 -1.07 5.49
N TYR A 264 11.46 -2.33 5.75
CA TYR A 264 10.46 -2.66 6.78
C TYR A 264 10.88 -2.21 8.20
N ASP A 265 12.14 -2.43 8.58
CA ASP A 265 12.66 -2.00 9.89
C ASP A 265 12.79 -0.46 10.02
N ARG A 266 12.60 0.28 8.92
CA ARG A 266 12.67 1.75 8.88
C ARG A 266 11.30 2.42 9.02
N LEU A 267 10.21 1.66 9.11
CA LEU A 267 8.86 2.20 9.29
C LEU A 267 8.71 3.11 10.52
N GLU A 268 9.51 2.85 11.57
CA GLU A 268 9.52 3.66 12.80
C GLU A 268 10.01 5.09 12.53
N GLU A 269 10.83 5.32 11.49
CA GLU A 269 11.30 6.65 11.11
C GLU A 269 10.12 7.55 10.69
N LEU A 270 9.13 7.01 9.98
CA LEU A 270 7.94 7.77 9.60
C LEU A 270 6.98 7.95 10.78
N GLN A 271 6.79 6.93 11.61
CA GLN A 271 5.93 7.04 12.81
C GLN A 271 6.40 8.15 13.75
N ASN A 272 7.72 8.29 13.92
CA ASN A 272 8.29 9.37 14.72
C ASN A 272 8.03 10.74 14.07
N LYS A 273 8.19 10.88 12.75
CA LYS A 273 7.92 12.14 12.03
C LYS A 273 6.45 12.58 12.09
N ILE A 274 5.50 11.65 12.06
CA ILE A 274 4.06 11.96 12.12
C ILE A 274 3.64 12.30 13.56
N SER A 275 4.25 11.65 14.57
CA SER A 275 3.94 11.89 15.99
C SER A 275 4.51 13.20 16.57
N GLU A 276 5.32 13.94 15.80
CA GLU A 276 5.92 15.22 16.21
C GLU A 276 4.99 16.44 16.03
N TYR A 277 3.75 16.25 15.55
CA TYR A 277 2.72 17.30 15.36
C TYR A 277 1.44 17.01 16.16
#